data_AF-A0A7X6UQ74-F1
#
_entry.id   AF-A0A7X6UQ74-F1
#
_cell.length_a   1.000
_cell.length_b   1.000
_cell.length_c   1.000
_cell.angle_alpha   90.00
_cell.angle_beta   90.00
_cell.angle_gamma   90.00
#
_symmetry.space_group_name_H-M   'P 1'
#
loop_
_entity.id
_entity.type
_entity.pdbx_description
1 polymer ?
#
loop_
_entity_poly.entity_id
_entity_poly.type
_entity_poly.pdbx_seq_one_letter_code
_entity_poly.pdbx_strand_id
1 'polypeptide(L)'
;MVQMQKESAYPTEPIVNKPGLPDPFLKSSGARVANVGEWEEQAEFWRNLVMDMEYGGLPPTPTRIEVELLARAGVRRFDGEPNFWSYRITAYGGSRPISFCVQILFPKGEGPFPAIINGDGCWWYMTDEIAQSVMSSGCALVMFNRTEIVEDRGSTAVTELSKKVGGLY
;
A
#
# COMPACT_ATOMS: atom_id res chain seq x y z
N MET A 1 15.94 -14.91 -21.67
CA MET A 1 16.72 -15.62 -20.63
C MET A 1 15.72 -16.30 -19.72
N VAL A 2 15.81 -17.62 -19.57
CA VAL A 2 14.91 -18.40 -18.72
C VAL A 2 15.38 -18.22 -17.28
N GLN A 3 14.59 -17.55 -16.45
CA GLN A 3 14.84 -17.47 -15.02
C GLN A 3 14.63 -18.89 -14.45
N MET A 4 15.70 -19.55 -14.02
CA MET A 4 15.58 -20.80 -13.28
C MET A 4 14.80 -20.51 -12.00
N GLN A 5 13.60 -21.07 -11.89
CA GLN A 5 12.87 -21.12 -10.62
C GLN A 5 13.75 -21.87 -9.62
N LYS A 6 14.33 -21.13 -8.66
CA LYS A 6 14.88 -21.77 -7.45
C LYS A 6 13.69 -22.46 -6.78
N GLU A 7 13.74 -23.78 -6.68
CA GLU A 7 12.78 -24.55 -5.89
C GLU A 7 12.72 -23.95 -4.48
N SER A 8 11.57 -23.38 -4.15
CA SER A 8 11.28 -22.85 -2.82
C SER A 8 11.03 -24.02 -1.88
N ALA A 9 11.70 -24.07 -0.72
CA ALA A 9 11.38 -25.04 0.33
C ALA A 9 10.02 -24.76 0.98
N TYR A 10 9.43 -23.61 0.71
CA TYR A 10 8.08 -23.27 1.09
C TYR A 10 7.15 -23.56 -0.08
N PRO A 11 6.16 -24.45 0.10
CA PRO A 11 5.25 -24.78 -0.96
C PRO A 11 4.43 -23.56 -1.33
N THR A 12 4.17 -23.43 -2.62
CA THR A 12 3.20 -22.48 -3.16
C THR A 12 1.76 -22.99 -2.99
N GLU A 13 1.61 -24.28 -2.71
CA GLU A 13 0.34 -24.92 -2.35
C GLU A 13 0.12 -24.84 -0.83
N PRO A 14 -1.07 -24.43 -0.36
CA PRO A 14 -1.38 -24.38 1.06
C PRO A 14 -1.20 -25.74 1.74
N ILE A 15 -0.34 -25.82 2.77
CA ILE A 15 -0.28 -27.02 3.62
C ILE A 15 -1.32 -26.89 4.74
N VAL A 16 -2.35 -27.71 4.67
CA VAL A 16 -3.34 -27.86 5.73
C VAL A 16 -2.72 -28.67 6.89
N ASN A 17 -2.94 -28.23 8.14
CA ASN A 17 -2.50 -28.90 9.37
C ASN A 17 -0.98 -29.04 9.57
N LYS A 18 -0.15 -28.15 8.99
CA LYS A 18 1.28 -28.08 9.36
C LYS A 18 1.43 -27.50 10.77
N PRO A 19 2.07 -28.20 11.72
CA PRO A 19 2.31 -27.64 13.04
C PRO A 19 3.39 -26.54 12.96
N GLY A 20 3.12 -25.42 13.62
CA GLY A 20 4.03 -24.28 13.71
C GLY A 20 3.96 -23.31 12.53
N LEU A 21 4.32 -22.05 12.79
CA LEU A 21 4.43 -21.02 11.75
C LEU A 21 5.71 -21.26 10.91
N PRO A 22 5.72 -20.86 9.62
CA PRO A 22 6.96 -20.80 8.84
C PRO A 22 8.04 -19.99 9.57
N ASP A 23 9.28 -20.47 9.59
CA ASP A 23 10.42 -19.76 10.22
C ASP A 23 10.97 -18.72 9.21
N PRO A 24 10.84 -17.41 9.47
CA PRO A 24 11.29 -16.40 8.53
C PRO A 24 12.81 -16.43 8.29
N PHE A 25 13.57 -17.01 9.22
CA PHE A 25 15.03 -17.07 9.19
C PHE A 25 15.56 -18.38 8.60
N LEU A 26 14.69 -19.31 8.21
CA LEU A 26 15.08 -20.56 7.56
C LEU A 26 15.05 -20.38 6.03
N LYS A 27 16.23 -20.45 5.40
CA LYS A 27 16.38 -20.37 3.95
C LYS A 27 15.90 -21.66 3.29
N SER A 28 15.62 -21.61 1.98
CA SER A 28 15.25 -22.80 1.21
C SER A 28 16.34 -23.88 1.16
N SER A 29 17.60 -23.51 1.38
CA SER A 29 18.72 -24.44 1.50
C SER A 29 18.76 -25.20 2.85
N GLY A 30 17.90 -24.84 3.81
CA GLY A 30 17.94 -25.35 5.19
C GLY A 30 18.92 -24.60 6.11
N ALA A 31 19.71 -23.67 5.58
CA ALA A 31 20.56 -22.80 6.39
C ALA A 31 19.76 -21.70 7.10
N ARG A 32 20.27 -21.18 8.22
CA ARG A 32 19.70 -20.01 8.89
C ARG A 32 20.27 -18.70 8.33
N VAL A 33 19.49 -17.63 8.37
CA VAL A 33 19.96 -16.25 8.18
C VAL A 33 20.94 -15.90 9.29
N ALA A 34 22.16 -15.51 8.93
CA ALA A 34 23.25 -15.27 9.89
C ALA A 34 23.51 -13.78 10.17
N ASN A 35 23.07 -12.86 9.30
CA ASN A 35 23.35 -11.43 9.40
C ASN A 35 22.29 -10.59 8.66
N VAL A 36 22.40 -9.26 8.79
CA VAL A 36 21.45 -8.29 8.21
C VAL A 36 21.43 -8.32 6.69
N GLY A 37 22.57 -8.50 6.01
CA GLY A 37 22.60 -8.58 4.55
C GLY A 37 21.87 -9.82 4.03
N GLU A 38 22.03 -10.96 4.71
CA GLU A 38 21.26 -12.17 4.39
C GLU A 38 19.76 -12.05 4.71
N TRP A 39 19.39 -11.17 5.65
CA TRP A 39 17.99 -10.87 5.95
C TRP A 39 17.32 -10.11 4.81
N GLU A 40 18.02 -9.18 4.15
CA GLU A 40 17.45 -8.42 3.02
C GLU A 40 17.02 -9.35 1.87
N GLU A 41 17.89 -10.29 1.49
CA GLU A 41 17.58 -11.31 0.47
C GLU A 41 16.42 -12.22 0.92
N GLN A 42 16.41 -12.63 2.18
CA GLN A 42 15.36 -13.49 2.72
C GLN A 42 14.01 -12.77 2.81
N ALA A 43 14.00 -11.48 3.17
CA ALA A 43 12.80 -10.65 3.23
C ALA A 43 12.23 -10.40 1.83
N GLU A 44 13.08 -10.20 0.82
CA GLU A 44 12.65 -10.12 -0.57
C GLU A 44 12.02 -11.44 -1.05
N PHE A 45 12.61 -12.57 -0.71
CA PHE A 45 12.02 -13.89 -0.99
C PHE A 45 10.63 -14.03 -0.37
N TRP A 46 10.47 -13.71 0.92
CA TRP A 46 9.17 -13.77 1.59
C TRP A 46 8.16 -12.82 0.98
N ARG A 47 8.56 -11.58 0.67
CA ARG A 47 7.70 -10.60 0.01
C ARG A 47 7.16 -11.16 -1.29
N ASN A 48 8.01 -11.71 -2.15
CA ASN A 48 7.60 -12.22 -3.45
C ASN A 48 6.68 -13.44 -3.30
N LEU A 49 7.02 -14.39 -2.41
CA LEU A 49 6.20 -15.57 -2.14
C LEU A 49 4.80 -15.21 -1.64
N VAL A 50 4.71 -14.30 -0.67
CA VAL A 50 3.43 -13.83 -0.10
C VAL A 50 2.62 -13.05 -1.13
N MET A 51 3.29 -12.18 -1.91
CA MET A 51 2.64 -11.40 -2.95
C MET A 51 2.01 -12.27 -4.04
N ASP A 52 2.72 -13.32 -4.47
CA ASP A 52 2.25 -14.21 -5.52
C ASP A 52 1.16 -15.17 -5.03
N MET A 53 1.27 -15.64 -3.78
CA MET A 53 0.33 -16.61 -3.21
C MET A 53 -1.00 -15.99 -2.78
N GLU A 54 -0.96 -14.84 -2.10
CA GLU A 54 -2.13 -14.29 -1.40
C GLU A 54 -2.70 -13.06 -2.11
N TYR A 55 -1.83 -12.15 -2.57
CA TYR A 55 -2.24 -10.82 -3.01
C TYR A 55 -2.38 -10.68 -4.53
N GLY A 56 -2.08 -11.73 -5.31
CA GLY A 56 -2.18 -11.72 -6.78
C GLY A 56 -1.11 -10.88 -7.49
N GLY A 57 -0.04 -10.51 -6.80
CA GLY A 57 1.09 -9.73 -7.31
C GLY A 57 0.83 -8.22 -7.46
N LEU A 58 1.89 -7.44 -7.61
CA LEU A 58 1.81 -5.99 -7.82
C LEU A 58 1.64 -5.65 -9.31
N PRO A 59 0.90 -4.58 -9.65
CA PRO A 59 0.88 -4.06 -11.01
C PRO A 59 2.25 -3.49 -11.40
N PRO A 60 2.53 -3.32 -12.71
CA PRO A 60 3.75 -2.67 -13.15
C PRO A 60 3.80 -1.22 -12.66
N THR A 61 5.01 -0.68 -12.52
CA THR A 61 5.21 0.74 -12.24
C THR A 61 4.48 1.59 -13.29
N PRO A 62 3.68 2.59 -12.88
CA PRO A 62 3.02 3.49 -13.82
C PRO A 62 4.02 4.16 -14.77
N THR A 63 3.66 4.28 -16.04
CA THR A 63 4.49 4.95 -17.06
C THR A 63 4.48 6.47 -16.90
N ARG A 64 3.43 7.00 -16.28
CA ARG A 64 3.23 8.42 -16.05
C ARG A 64 2.28 8.64 -14.88
N ILE A 65 2.54 9.69 -14.10
CA ILE A 65 1.65 10.20 -13.05
C ILE A 65 1.32 11.66 -13.36
N GLU A 66 0.03 12.00 -13.35
CA GLU A 66 -0.45 13.38 -13.33
C GLU A 66 -1.00 13.72 -11.94
N VAL A 67 -0.77 14.95 -11.50
CA VAL A 67 -1.26 15.47 -10.23
C VAL A 67 -1.95 16.81 -10.48
N GLU A 68 -3.25 16.85 -10.21
CA GLU A 68 -4.09 18.04 -10.36
C GLU A 68 -4.50 18.56 -8.98
N LEU A 69 -4.24 19.84 -8.70
CA LEU A 69 -4.69 20.48 -7.47
C LEU A 69 -6.18 20.80 -7.57
N LEU A 70 -6.97 20.29 -6.62
CA LEU A 70 -8.42 20.50 -6.57
C LEU A 70 -8.81 21.60 -5.58
N ALA A 71 -8.19 21.65 -4.40
CA ALA A 71 -8.47 22.69 -3.41
C ALA A 71 -7.26 23.01 -2.53
N ARG A 72 -7.25 24.25 -2.02
CA ARG A 72 -6.35 24.71 -0.94
C ARG A 72 -7.15 25.51 0.07
N ALA A 73 -7.00 25.19 1.34
CA ALA A 73 -7.66 25.89 2.44
C ALA A 73 -6.80 25.86 3.71
N GLY A 74 -7.20 26.65 4.70
CA GLY A 74 -6.79 26.48 6.10
C GLY A 74 -7.96 25.92 6.91
N VAL A 75 -7.68 25.02 7.85
CA VAL A 75 -8.71 24.36 8.67
C VAL A 75 -8.79 25.05 10.03
N ARG A 76 -9.63 26.08 10.12
CA ARG A 76 -9.74 26.93 11.33
C ARG A 76 -10.36 26.25 12.55
N ARG A 77 -11.03 25.11 12.37
CA ARG A 77 -11.60 24.33 13.48
C ARG A 77 -10.54 23.54 14.26
N PHE A 78 -9.31 23.50 13.76
CA PHE A 78 -8.18 22.81 14.38
C PHE A 78 -7.20 23.82 14.97
N ASP A 79 -6.62 23.47 16.12
CA ASP A 79 -5.57 24.26 16.74
C ASP A 79 -4.35 24.33 15.83
N GLY A 80 -3.75 25.52 15.73
CA GLY A 80 -2.66 25.80 14.80
C GLY A 80 -3.11 26.03 13.35
N GLU A 81 -4.42 26.02 13.08
CA GLU A 81 -5.05 26.32 11.79
C GLU A 81 -4.32 25.69 10.59
N PRO A 82 -4.16 24.36 10.57
CA PRO A 82 -3.34 23.68 9.58
C PRO A 82 -3.81 23.91 8.14
N ASN A 83 -2.89 23.71 7.21
CA ASN A 83 -3.18 23.76 5.79
C ASN A 83 -3.87 22.47 5.34
N PHE A 84 -4.81 22.59 4.42
CA PHE A 84 -5.49 21.48 3.76
C PHE A 84 -5.36 21.64 2.26
N TRP A 85 -4.78 20.65 1.59
CA TRP A 85 -4.75 20.54 0.14
C TRP A 85 -5.48 19.28 -0.31
N SER A 86 -6.20 19.35 -1.43
CA SER A 86 -6.72 18.16 -2.09
C SER A 86 -6.24 18.10 -3.54
N TYR A 87 -5.94 16.89 -3.98
CA TYR A 87 -5.40 16.58 -5.30
C TYR A 87 -6.18 15.45 -5.95
N ARG A 88 -6.21 15.44 -7.28
CA ARG A 88 -6.50 14.25 -8.07
C ARG A 88 -5.18 13.70 -8.61
N ILE A 89 -4.92 12.44 -8.33
CA ILE A 89 -3.78 11.72 -8.90
C ILE A 89 -4.31 10.81 -10.00
N THR A 90 -3.69 10.85 -11.18
CA THR A 90 -3.99 9.95 -12.30
C THR A 90 -2.72 9.18 -12.68
N ALA A 91 -2.79 7.85 -12.59
CA ALA A 91 -1.72 6.94 -12.99
C ALA A 91 -2.03 6.27 -14.34
N TYR A 92 -1.03 6.26 -15.23
CA TYR A 92 -1.07 5.64 -16.57
C TYR A 92 -0.16 4.42 -16.64
N GLY A 93 -0.40 3.50 -17.58
CA GLY A 93 0.50 2.36 -17.86
C GLY A 93 -0.12 0.97 -17.71
N GLY A 94 -1.35 0.87 -17.20
CA GLY A 94 -2.17 -0.35 -17.27
C GLY A 94 -3.10 -0.36 -18.49
N SER A 95 -4.10 -1.24 -18.50
CA SER A 95 -5.13 -1.29 -19.56
C SER A 95 -5.95 0.00 -19.68
N ARG A 96 -6.08 0.76 -18.59
CA ARG A 96 -6.66 2.11 -18.58
C ARG A 96 -6.07 2.96 -17.45
N PRO A 97 -6.11 4.30 -17.55
CA PRO A 97 -5.72 5.15 -16.43
C PRO A 97 -6.60 4.92 -15.21
N ILE A 98 -6.01 5.12 -14.03
CA ILE A 98 -6.73 5.10 -12.75
C ILE A 98 -6.52 6.45 -12.08
N SER A 99 -7.61 7.00 -11.57
CA SER A 99 -7.62 8.28 -10.87
C SER A 99 -8.26 8.14 -9.51
N PHE A 100 -7.69 8.82 -8.51
CA PHE A 100 -8.25 8.88 -7.16
C PHE A 100 -7.91 10.22 -6.50
N CYS A 101 -8.71 10.62 -5.52
CA CYS A 101 -8.47 11.85 -4.78
C CYS A 101 -7.57 11.60 -3.55
N VAL A 102 -6.66 12.54 -3.30
CA VAL A 102 -5.81 12.58 -2.11
C VAL A 102 -6.07 13.89 -1.37
N GLN A 103 -6.21 13.79 -0.06
CA GLN A 103 -6.32 14.92 0.85
C GLN A 103 -5.08 14.96 1.74
N ILE A 104 -4.54 16.15 1.97
CA ILE A 104 -3.36 16.37 2.79
C ILE A 104 -3.69 17.46 3.79
N LEU A 105 -3.69 17.11 5.07
CA LEU A 105 -3.67 18.04 6.19
C LEU A 105 -2.23 18.16 6.68
N PHE A 106 -1.68 19.36 6.80
CA PHE A 106 -0.29 19.53 7.24
C PHE A 106 -0.07 20.83 8.02
N PRO A 107 0.89 20.86 8.98
CA PRO A 107 1.04 21.99 9.87
C PRO A 107 1.35 23.30 9.13
N LYS A 108 1.12 24.44 9.80
CA LYS A 108 1.65 25.73 9.34
C LYS A 108 3.18 25.75 9.51
N GLY A 109 3.89 26.43 8.61
CA GLY A 109 5.34 26.58 8.66
C GLY A 109 6.02 26.19 7.33
N GLU A 110 7.35 26.24 7.33
CA GLU A 110 8.19 26.05 6.13
C GLU A 110 8.28 24.58 5.66
N GLY A 111 7.93 23.61 6.50
CA GLY A 111 8.08 22.18 6.17
C GLY A 111 9.54 21.79 5.79
N PRO A 112 9.75 20.63 5.14
CA PRO A 112 8.78 19.56 4.93
C PRO A 112 8.39 18.89 6.25
N PHE A 113 7.21 18.28 6.27
CA PHE A 113 6.72 17.54 7.44
C PHE A 113 6.79 16.03 7.16
N PRO A 114 7.17 15.19 8.14
CA PRO A 114 6.94 13.75 8.02
C PRO A 114 5.44 13.49 7.82
N ALA A 115 5.09 12.45 7.06
CA ALA A 115 3.70 12.19 6.70
C ALA A 115 3.25 10.80 7.18
N ILE A 116 2.04 10.75 7.76
CA ILE A 116 1.30 9.52 8.00
C ILE A 116 0.27 9.38 6.88
N ILE A 117 0.28 8.24 6.19
CA ILE A 117 -0.61 7.97 5.06
C ILE A 117 -1.68 6.96 5.50
N ASN A 118 -2.95 7.30 5.29
CA ASN A 118 -4.09 6.44 5.52
C ASN A 118 -4.88 6.26 4.20
N GLY A 119 -4.99 5.01 3.73
CA GLY A 119 -5.71 4.67 2.50
C GLY A 119 -7.19 4.32 2.68
N ASP A 120 -7.70 4.32 3.91
CA ASP A 120 -9.07 3.91 4.27
C ASP A 120 -10.00 5.13 4.43
N GLY A 121 -9.86 6.15 3.58
CA GLY A 121 -10.78 7.29 3.54
C GLY A 121 -12.26 6.92 3.24
N CYS A 122 -12.53 5.66 2.86
CA CYS A 122 -13.88 5.08 2.78
C CYS A 122 -14.49 4.71 4.13
N TRP A 123 -13.75 4.78 5.23
CA TRP A 123 -14.20 4.26 6.53
C TRP A 123 -14.05 5.27 7.67
N TRP A 124 -14.78 5.03 8.76
CA TRP A 124 -15.10 6.07 9.77
C TRP A 124 -14.11 6.20 10.93
N TYR A 125 -12.91 5.60 10.85
CA TYR A 125 -11.97 5.64 11.98
C TYR A 125 -11.15 6.93 12.06
N MET A 126 -11.11 7.76 11.02
CA MET A 126 -10.38 9.02 11.06
C MET A 126 -11.26 10.13 11.63
N THR A 127 -11.08 10.44 12.91
CA THR A 127 -11.79 11.53 13.59
C THR A 127 -10.97 12.82 13.61
N ASP A 128 -11.63 13.93 13.89
CA ASP A 128 -11.00 15.24 14.05
C ASP A 128 -9.95 15.22 15.19
N GLU A 129 -10.17 14.46 16.26
CA GLU A 129 -9.21 14.29 17.37
C GLU A 129 -7.94 13.55 16.94
N ILE A 130 -8.08 12.50 16.14
CA ILE A 130 -6.92 11.75 15.61
C ILE A 130 -6.14 12.65 14.65
N ALA A 131 -6.83 13.36 13.74
CA ALA A 131 -6.20 14.30 12.84
C ALA A 131 -5.43 15.39 13.59
N GLN A 132 -6.04 15.99 14.62
CA GLN A 132 -5.37 16.99 15.47
C GLN A 132 -4.14 16.40 16.18
N SER A 133 -4.21 15.16 16.67
CA SER A 133 -3.07 14.50 17.35
C SER A 133 -1.88 14.28 16.42
N VAL A 134 -2.12 13.80 15.19
CA VAL A 134 -1.07 13.65 14.16
C VAL A 134 -0.38 14.99 13.89
N MET A 135 -1.19 16.04 13.71
CA MET A 135 -0.73 17.37 13.37
C MET A 135 0.03 18.04 14.51
N SER A 136 -0.43 17.86 15.75
CA SER A 136 0.25 18.36 16.96
C SER A 136 1.60 17.67 17.20
N SER A 137 1.79 16.48 16.62
CA SER A 137 3.08 15.77 16.61
C SER A 137 4.04 16.29 15.53
N GLY A 138 3.64 17.30 14.75
CA GLY A 138 4.43 17.87 13.65
C GLY A 138 4.36 17.07 12.35
N CYS A 139 3.48 16.07 12.27
CA CYS A 139 3.29 15.26 11.07
C CYS A 139 2.18 15.80 10.18
N ALA A 140 2.31 15.65 8.87
CA ALA A 140 1.20 15.73 7.94
C ALA A 140 0.36 14.44 7.99
N LEU A 141 -0.93 14.58 7.78
CA LEU A 141 -1.86 13.48 7.55
C LEU A 141 -2.28 13.48 6.07
N VAL A 142 -1.96 12.38 5.38
CA VAL A 142 -2.37 12.14 4.00
C VAL A 142 -3.47 11.09 4.00
N MET A 143 -4.58 11.36 3.33
CA MET A 143 -5.72 10.46 3.23
C MET A 143 -6.11 10.26 1.78
N PHE A 144 -6.45 9.04 1.42
CA PHE A 144 -7.12 8.72 0.17
C PHE A 144 -8.12 7.61 0.40
N ASN A 145 -9.04 7.42 -0.55
CA ASN A 145 -9.99 6.33 -0.50
C ASN A 145 -9.53 5.19 -1.41
N ARG A 146 -9.07 4.07 -0.83
CA ARG A 146 -8.67 2.87 -1.59
C ARG A 146 -9.78 2.32 -2.49
N THR A 147 -11.05 2.57 -2.17
CA THR A 147 -12.18 2.08 -2.97
C THR A 147 -12.42 2.88 -4.26
N GLU A 148 -11.78 4.04 -4.43
CA GLU A 148 -11.67 4.71 -5.74
C GLU A 148 -10.72 3.96 -6.69
N ILE A 149 -9.78 3.17 -6.14
CA ILE A 149 -8.80 2.39 -6.90
C ILE A 149 -9.34 0.98 -7.16
N VAL A 150 -9.78 0.28 -6.11
CA VAL A 150 -10.32 -1.08 -6.17
C VAL A 150 -11.58 -1.16 -5.31
N GLU A 151 -12.71 -1.47 -5.94
CA GLU A 151 -14.00 -1.59 -5.26
C GLU A 151 -14.01 -2.72 -4.22
N ASP A 152 -14.55 -2.45 -3.04
CA ASP A 152 -14.67 -3.44 -1.95
C ASP A 152 -16.13 -3.90 -1.79
N ARG A 153 -16.65 -4.56 -2.83
CA ARG A 153 -18.06 -5.00 -2.91
C ARG A 153 -18.29 -6.47 -2.50
N GLY A 154 -17.24 -7.17 -2.06
CA GLY A 154 -17.26 -8.61 -1.86
C GLY A 154 -17.17 -9.42 -3.16
N SER A 155 -16.99 -10.74 -3.04
CA SER A 155 -16.62 -11.65 -4.15
C SER A 155 -17.77 -12.18 -5.01
N THR A 156 -19.01 -11.73 -4.81
CA THR A 156 -20.20 -12.29 -5.48
C THR A 156 -20.22 -12.09 -7.01
N ALA A 157 -19.36 -11.22 -7.54
CA ALA A 157 -19.24 -10.94 -8.97
C ALA A 157 -17.99 -11.55 -9.64
N VAL A 158 -17.09 -12.20 -8.89
CA VAL A 158 -15.84 -12.75 -9.43
C VAL A 158 -16.00 -14.24 -9.71
N THR A 159 -16.05 -14.62 -10.98
CA THR A 159 -16.20 -16.02 -11.41
C THR A 159 -14.89 -16.81 -11.40
N GLU A 160 -13.74 -16.12 -11.46
CA GLU A 160 -12.39 -16.72 -11.46
C GLU A 160 -11.45 -15.89 -10.56
N LEU A 161 -11.18 -16.38 -9.34
CA LEU A 161 -10.35 -15.69 -8.34
C LEU A 161 -8.88 -15.51 -8.78
N SER A 162 -8.38 -16.37 -9.67
CA SER A 162 -7.00 -16.33 -10.15
C SER A 162 -6.78 -15.37 -11.32
N LYS A 163 -7.86 -14.82 -11.91
CA LYS A 163 -7.76 -13.94 -13.07
C LYS A 163 -7.50 -12.50 -12.63
N LYS A 164 -6.35 -11.95 -13.04
CA LYS A 164 -6.04 -10.53 -12.86
C LYS A 164 -6.91 -9.70 -13.82
N VAL A 165 -7.76 -8.85 -13.27
CA VAL A 165 -8.67 -7.98 -14.01
C VAL A 165 -8.65 -6.57 -13.40
N GLY A 166 -9.01 -5.55 -14.18
CA GLY A 166 -9.08 -4.17 -13.71
C GLY A 166 -8.07 -3.26 -14.43
N GLY A 167 -8.14 -1.95 -14.18
CA GLY A 167 -7.38 -0.98 -14.97
C GLY A 167 -5.85 -1.05 -14.83
N LEU A 168 -5.38 -1.77 -13.80
CA LEU A 168 -3.96 -2.00 -13.52
C LEU A 168 -3.34 -3.18 -14.30
N TYR A 169 -4.16 -4.03 -14.91
CA TYR A 169 -3.74 -5.24 -15.62
C TYR A 169 -4.24 -5.25 -17.07
#